data_AF-A0A932V8B7-F1
#
_entry.id   AF-A0A932V8B7-F1
#
_cell.length_a   1.000
_cell.length_b   1.000
_cell.length_c   1.000
_cell.angle_alpha   90.00
_cell.angle_beta   90.00
_cell.angle_gamma   90.00
#
_symmetry.space_group_name_H-M   'P 1'
#
loop_
_entity.id
_entity.type
_entity.pdbx_description
1 polymer ?
#
loop_
_entity_poly.entity_id
_entity_poly.type
_entity_poly.pdbx_seq_one_letter_code
_entity_poly.pdbx_strand_id
1 'polypeptide(L)' 'MPPLRFDTYYRYDDLSTILHAFAREFPNLARIESIGKSYQGRDIWRVTVTNFSS' A
#
# COMPACT_ATOMS: atom_id res chain seq x y z
N MET A 1 0.68 5.22 -11.49
CA MET A 1 -0.30 4.40 -10.74
C MET A 1 -1.00 3.41 -11.66
N PRO A 2 -1.26 2.14 -11.25
CA PRO A 2 -2.22 1.28 -11.95
C PRO A 2 -3.65 1.84 -11.85
N PRO A 3 -4.57 1.50 -12.78
CA PRO A 3 -5.96 1.96 -12.72
C PRO A 3 -6.68 1.38 -11.49
N LEU A 4 -7.12 2.28 -10.60
CA LEU A 4 -7.87 1.94 -9.40
C LEU A 4 -9.37 1.94 -9.70
N ARG A 5 -10.03 0.82 -9.39
CA ARG A 5 -11.48 0.64 -9.55
C ARG A 5 -12.06 0.32 -8.19
N PHE A 6 -13.05 1.10 -7.76
CA PHE A 6 -13.72 0.94 -6.47
C PHE A 6 -14.93 -0.02 -6.53
N ASP A 7 -15.14 -0.66 -7.68
CA ASP A 7 -16.17 -1.67 -7.94
C ASP A 7 -15.60 -3.11 -7.98
N THR A 8 -14.32 -3.28 -7.63
CA THR A 8 -13.56 -4.52 -7.83
C THR A 8 -12.91 -4.96 -6.52
N TYR A 9 -13.02 -6.26 -6.19
CA TYR A 9 -12.27 -6.87 -5.09
C TYR A 9 -10.89 -7.35 -5.58
N TYR A 10 -9.84 -6.68 -5.13
CA TYR A 10 -8.47 -6.99 -5.51
C TYR A 10 -7.91 -8.24 -4.82
N ARG A 11 -7.06 -8.98 -5.53
CA ARG A 11 -6.21 -10.01 -4.94
C ARG A 11 -5.00 -9.35 -4.24
N TYR A 12 -4.31 -10.14 -3.43
CA TYR A 12 -3.21 -9.66 -2.60
C TYR A 12 -2.11 -8.94 -3.41
N ASP A 13 -1.66 -9.53 -4.53
CA ASP A 13 -0.56 -8.96 -5.31
C ASP A 13 -0.97 -7.65 -6.00
N ASP A 14 -2.19 -7.57 -6.51
CA ASP A 14 -2.74 -6.35 -7.13
C ASP A 14 -2.89 -5.23 -6.10
N LEU A 15 -3.49 -5.53 -4.95
CA LEU A 15 -3.65 -4.55 -3.87
C LEU A 15 -2.28 -4.08 -3.36
N SER A 16 -1.33 -4.99 -3.18
CA SER A 16 0.05 -4.65 -2.76
C SER A 16 0.69 -3.69 -3.77
N THR A 17 0.55 -3.97 -5.06
CA THR A 17 1.08 -3.12 -6.15
C THR A 17 0.46 -1.72 -6.11
N ILE A 18 -0.85 -1.63 -5.89
CA ILE A 18 -1.57 -0.35 -5.77
C ILE A 18 -1.04 0.44 -4.57
N LEU A 19 -0.94 -0.17 -3.38
CA LEU A 19 -0.48 0.52 -2.17
C LEU A 19 0.97 1.02 -2.30
N HIS A 20 1.87 0.21 -2.87
CA HIS A 20 3.24 0.64 -3.18
C HIS A 20 3.30 1.74 -4.24
N ALA A 21 2.37 1.78 -5.20
CA ALA A 21 2.29 2.88 -6.16
C ALA A 21 1.91 4.19 -5.47
N PHE A 22 0.92 4.19 -4.57
CA PHE A 22 0.52 5.38 -3.81
C PHE A 22 1.66 5.95 -2.96
N ALA A 23 2.38 5.09 -2.22
CA ALA A 23 3.51 5.54 -1.40
C ALA A 23 4.65 6.14 -2.24
N ARG A 24 4.86 5.65 -3.47
CA ARG A 24 5.85 6.23 -4.40
C ARG A 24 5.39 7.56 -4.99
N GLU A 25 4.11 7.70 -5.30
CA GLU A 25 3.55 8.89 -5.93
C GLU A 25 3.38 10.05 -4.94
N PHE A 26 3.09 9.74 -3.68
CA PHE A 26 2.87 10.73 -2.62
C PHE A 26 3.80 10.50 -1.41
N PRO A 27 5.13 10.59 -1.56
CA PRO A 27 6.08 10.25 -0.49
C PRO A 27 5.99 11.15 0.74
N ASN A 28 5.48 12.38 0.56
CA ASN A 28 5.25 13.34 1.64
C ASN A 28 3.92 13.12 2.38
N LEU A 29 3.06 12.24 1.89
CA LEU A 29 1.73 11.98 2.46
C LEU A 29 1.51 10.53 2.86
N ALA A 30 2.18 9.57 2.21
CA ALA A 30 1.96 8.15 2.42
C ALA A 30 3.28 7.40 2.53
N ARG A 31 3.39 6.55 3.54
CA ARG A 31 4.48 5.57 3.70
C ARG A 31 3.88 4.18 3.88
N ILE A 32 4.51 3.18 3.28
CA ILE A 32 4.12 1.77 3.38
C ILE A 32 5.26 0.96 3.96
N GLU A 33 4.93 0.04 4.86
CA GLU A 33 5.87 -0.91 5.42
C GLU A 33 5.17 -2.23 5.77
N SER A 34 5.97 -3.30 5.85
CA SER A 34 5.50 -4.57 6.38
C SER A 34 5.64 -4.56 7.89
N ILE A 35 4.57 -4.89 8.61
CA ILE A 35 4.58 -5.03 10.08
C ILE A 35 4.79 -6.49 10.52
N GLY A 36 5.09 -7.37 9.57
CA GLY A 36 5.30 -8.79 9.80
C GLY A 36 4.80 -9.64 8.64
N LYS A 37 4.92 -10.95 8.81
CA LYS A 37 4.43 -11.93 7.85
C LYS A 37 3.20 -12.65 8.41
N SER A 38 2.25 -12.95 7.55
CA SER A 38 1.14 -13.84 7.86
C SER A 38 1.62 -15.29 8.01
N TYR A 39 0.74 -16.19 8.45
CA TYR A 39 1.03 -17.62 8.55
C TYR A 39 1.55 -18.23 7.23
N GLN A 40 1.02 -17.75 6.09
CA GLN A 40 1.45 -18.19 4.76
C GLN A 40 2.63 -17.39 4.20
N GLY A 41 3.32 -16.58 5.02
CA GLY A 41 4.52 -15.85 4.62
C GLY A 41 4.28 -14.57 3.82
N ARG A 42 3.03 -14.10 3.69
CA ARG A 42 2.72 -12.84 3.00
C ARG A 42 2.96 -11.65 3.90
N ASP A 43 3.47 -10.54 3.36
CA ASP A 43 3.58 -9.29 4.11
C ASP A 43 2.22 -8.78 4.55
N ILE A 44 2.16 -8.34 5.81
CA ILE A 44 1.04 -7.59 6.35
C ILE A 44 1.38 -6.12 6.20
N TRP A 45 0.75 -5.46 5.22
CA TRP A 45 1.03 -4.06 4.92
C TRP A 45 0.35 -3.12 5.90
N ARG A 46 1.10 -2.15 6.42
CA ARG A 46 0.58 -0.93 7.06
C ARG A 46 0.86 0.26 6.14
N VAL A 47 -0.16 1.08 5.94
CA VAL A 47 0.01 2.39 5.29
C VAL A 47 -0.25 3.47 6.33
N THR A 48 0.73 4.35 6.50
CA THR A 48 0.60 5.55 7.34
C THR A 48 0.34 6.74 6.43
N VAL A 49 -0.75 7.45 6.66
CA VAL A 49 -1.12 8.65 5.90
C VAL A 49 -1.08 9.86 6.84
N THR A 50 -0.17 10.79 6.59
CA THR A 50 -0.01 12.04 7.33
C THR A 50 0.87 13.01 6.55
N ASN A 51 0.84 14.30 6.88
CA ASN A 51 1.74 15.27 6.26
C ASN A 51 3.15 15.15 6.86
N PHE A 52 4.10 14.67 6.05
CA PHE A 52 5.51 14.54 6.41
C PHE A 52 6.37 15.74 5.98
N SER A 53 5.78 16.75 5.34
CA SER A 53 6.45 17.99 4.94
C SER A 53 6.52 18.91 6.16
N SER A 54 7.54 18.74 6.99
CA SER A 54 7.90 19.70 8.05
C SER A 54 8.77 20.82 7.50
#